data_AF-W4H1F9-F1
#
_entry.id   AF-W4H1F9-F1
#
_cell.length_a   1.000
_cell.length_b   1.000
_cell.length_c   1.000
_cell.angle_alpha   90.00
_cell.angle_beta   90.00
_cell.angle_gamma   90.00
#
_symmetry.space_group_name_H-M   'P 1'
#
loop_
_entity.id
_entity.type
_entity.pdbx_description
1 polymer ?
#
loop_
_entity_poly.entity_id
_entity_poly.type
_entity_poly.pdbx_seq_one_letter_code
_entity_poly.pdbx_strand_id
1 'polypeptide(L)'
;MPPRSQSSYSIDEKRKLLASFDELCLRSKFCKLQGIARTTWISWLKYRLQLVANPRNGKRKTLGGQGTKGAIPFNNKLLGFMKDVRRQEHILTSVHMIMFMKTCHAKWLAGYTSGKRDGYKSLLKLCQDLARRHRFSQRVPCFTNSSAVEMVLLRNEFAAQVLGHYHK
;
A
#
# COMPACT_ATOMS: atom_id res chain seq x y z
N MET A 1 -35.34 1.95 2.44
CA MET A 1 -34.61 3.20 2.78
C MET A 1 -33.77 3.61 1.57
N PRO A 2 -33.84 4.87 1.11
CA PRO A 2 -32.95 5.33 0.05
C PRO A 2 -31.48 5.30 0.53
N PRO A 3 -30.52 5.03 -0.36
CA PRO A 3 -29.11 5.01 0.00
C PRO A 3 -28.67 6.41 0.48
N ARG A 4 -27.91 6.46 1.58
CA ARG A 4 -27.30 7.73 2.04
C ARG A 4 -26.42 8.29 0.93
N SER A 5 -26.79 9.44 0.40
CA SER A 5 -25.91 10.23 -0.46
C SER A 5 -24.64 10.58 0.33
N GLN A 6 -23.50 10.06 -0.09
CA GLN A 6 -22.21 10.41 0.50
C GLN A 6 -21.54 11.48 -0.33
N SER A 7 -21.65 12.75 0.10
CA SER A 7 -20.89 13.84 -0.47
C SER A 7 -19.40 13.65 -0.16
N SER A 8 -18.59 13.62 -1.22
CA SER A 8 -17.16 13.38 -1.11
C SER A 8 -16.40 14.69 -1.32
N TYR A 9 -15.53 15.05 -0.38
CA TYR A 9 -14.77 16.30 -0.43
C TYR A 9 -13.27 16.02 -0.47
N SER A 10 -12.57 16.69 -1.39
CA SER A 10 -11.12 16.73 -1.50
C SER A 10 -10.49 17.51 -0.33
N ILE A 11 -9.19 17.30 -0.09
CA ILE A 11 -8.44 18.04 0.93
C ILE A 11 -8.42 19.53 0.60
N ASP A 12 -8.31 19.91 -0.68
CA ASP A 12 -8.32 21.32 -1.07
C ASP A 12 -9.67 21.99 -0.82
N GLU A 13 -10.78 21.33 -1.15
CA GLU A 13 -12.12 21.85 -0.81
C GLU A 13 -12.27 22.04 0.69
N LYS A 14 -11.83 21.06 1.49
CA LYS A 14 -11.85 21.15 2.96
C LYS A 14 -11.04 22.35 3.46
N ARG A 15 -9.84 22.58 2.91
CA ARG A 15 -8.98 23.71 3.28
C ARG A 15 -9.59 25.05 2.93
N LYS A 16 -10.11 25.19 1.71
CA LYS A 16 -10.79 26.42 1.26
C LYS A 16 -11.95 26.76 2.18
N LEU A 17 -12.79 25.77 2.50
CA LEU A 17 -13.92 25.96 3.41
C LEU A 17 -13.47 26.31 4.84
N LEU A 18 -12.38 25.72 5.33
CA LEU A 18 -11.81 26.07 6.64
C LEU A 18 -11.25 27.51 6.65
N ALA A 19 -10.59 27.95 5.58
CA ALA A 19 -10.09 29.32 5.45
C ALA A 19 -11.24 30.34 5.39
N SER A 20 -12.27 30.08 4.56
CA SER A 20 -13.46 30.93 4.50
C SER A 20 -14.22 30.98 5.82
N PHE A 21 -14.18 29.90 6.62
CA PHE A 21 -14.78 29.90 7.95
C PHE A 21 -14.03 30.82 8.92
N ASP A 22 -12.71 30.90 8.82
CA ASP A 22 -11.88 31.79 9.63
C ASP A 22 -12.16 33.26 9.31
N GLU A 23 -12.33 33.59 8.02
CA GLU A 23 -12.66 34.94 7.55
C GLU A 23 -14.06 35.39 7.97
N LEU A 24 -15.05 34.49 7.90
CA LEU A 24 -16.46 34.86 8.05
C LEU A 24 -16.97 34.82 9.50
N CYS A 25 -16.29 34.18 10.46
CA CYS A 25 -16.70 34.04 11.86
C CYS A 25 -18.17 33.55 12.10
N LEU A 26 -18.86 33.05 11.06
CA LEU A 26 -20.27 32.65 11.08
C LEU A 26 -20.45 31.22 11.58
N ARG A 27 -20.23 30.98 12.87
CA ARG A 27 -20.17 29.62 13.46
C ARG A 27 -21.43 28.77 13.28
N SER A 28 -22.63 29.37 13.28
CA SER A 28 -23.91 28.62 13.30
C SER A 28 -24.55 28.43 11.92
N LYS A 29 -24.32 29.34 10.97
CA LYS A 29 -24.97 29.33 9.64
C LYS A 29 -24.08 28.81 8.52
N PHE A 30 -22.75 28.74 8.72
CA PHE A 30 -21.79 28.34 7.68
C PHE A 30 -22.11 26.99 7.04
N CYS A 31 -22.43 25.97 7.83
CA CYS A 31 -22.74 24.63 7.31
C CYS A 31 -23.97 24.63 6.39
N LYS A 32 -25.01 25.40 6.73
CA LYS A 32 -26.23 25.51 5.93
C LYS A 32 -25.97 26.25 4.62
N LEU A 33 -25.19 27.34 4.68
CA LEU A 33 -24.81 28.13 3.51
C LEU A 33 -23.95 27.34 2.53
N GLN A 34 -23.06 26.48 3.03
CA GLN A 34 -22.14 25.68 2.20
C GLN A 34 -22.69 24.29 1.83
N GLY A 35 -23.93 23.95 2.26
CA GLY A 35 -24.53 22.63 1.98
C GLY A 35 -23.83 21.45 2.65
N ILE A 36 -23.12 21.68 3.77
CA ILE A 36 -22.33 20.66 4.46
C ILE A 36 -23.11 20.14 5.68
N ALA A 37 -23.22 18.82 5.80
CA ALA A 37 -23.78 18.22 7.01
C ALA A 37 -22.97 18.62 8.26
N ARG A 38 -23.65 19.08 9.31
CA ARG A 38 -23.01 19.57 10.56
C ARG A 38 -22.05 18.53 11.17
N THR A 39 -22.40 17.25 11.11
CA THR A 39 -21.56 16.14 11.62
C THR A 39 -20.24 16.02 10.87
N THR A 40 -20.27 16.17 9.54
CA THR A 40 -19.07 16.20 8.68
C THR A 40 -18.18 17.38 9.03
N TRP A 41 -18.78 18.56 9.22
CA TRP A 41 -18.05 19.78 9.56
C TRP A 41 -17.36 19.69 10.94
N ILE A 42 -18.06 19.18 11.97
CA ILE A 42 -17.48 18.95 13.30
C ILE A 42 -16.28 18.00 13.22
N SER A 43 -16.38 16.93 12.42
CA SER A 43 -15.28 16.01 12.19
C SER A 43 -14.08 16.71 11.56
N TRP A 44 -14.29 17.60 10.57
CA TRP A 44 -13.19 18.34 9.96
C TRP A 44 -12.54 19.35 10.90
N LEU A 45 -13.33 20.02 11.73
CA LEU A 45 -12.80 20.92 12.78
C LEU A 45 -11.89 20.14 13.75
N LYS A 46 -12.29 18.92 14.15
CA LYS A 46 -11.46 18.03 14.99
C LYS A 46 -10.11 17.71 14.34
N TYR A 47 -10.07 17.52 13.02
CA TYR A 47 -8.85 17.21 12.27
C TYR A 47 -8.26 18.43 11.53
N ARG A 48 -8.64 19.66 11.90
CA ARG A 48 -8.31 20.88 11.16
C ARG A 48 -6.80 21.06 10.98
N LEU A 49 -6.04 20.94 12.07
CA LEU A 49 -4.58 21.05 12.02
C LEU A 49 -3.96 20.03 11.06
N GLN A 50 -4.48 18.80 11.05
CA GLN A 50 -4.00 17.73 10.16
C GLN A 50 -4.41 17.98 8.70
N LEU A 51 -5.56 18.60 8.45
CA LEU A 51 -6.01 18.97 7.11
C LEU A 51 -5.18 20.11 6.53
N VAL A 52 -4.88 21.13 7.32
CA VAL A 52 -4.06 22.28 6.90
C VAL A 52 -2.61 21.83 6.68
N ALA A 53 -2.00 21.15 7.65
CA ALA A 53 -0.59 20.74 7.59
C ALA A 53 -0.28 19.57 6.63
N ASN A 54 -1.28 18.95 5.99
CA ASN A 54 -1.04 17.76 5.15
C ASN A 54 -0.19 18.08 3.89
N PRO A 55 1.00 17.52 3.69
CA PRO A 55 1.79 17.80 2.49
C PRO A 55 1.27 17.07 1.23
N ARG A 56 0.23 16.24 1.34
CA ARG A 56 -0.28 15.44 0.21
C ARG A 56 -1.02 16.29 -0.82
N ASN A 57 -1.07 15.74 -2.04
CA ASN A 57 -1.89 16.25 -3.13
C ASN A 57 -3.33 16.50 -2.68
N GLY A 58 -3.75 17.76 -2.79
CA GLY A 58 -5.03 18.24 -2.30
C GLY A 58 -6.26 17.71 -3.05
N LYS A 59 -6.09 17.15 -4.25
CA LYS A 59 -7.15 16.41 -4.99
C LYS A 59 -7.56 15.11 -4.27
N ARG A 60 -6.76 14.62 -3.31
CA ARG A 60 -7.08 13.42 -2.53
C ARG A 60 -8.19 13.70 -1.52
N LYS A 61 -9.03 12.70 -1.25
CA LYS A 61 -10.18 12.81 -0.32
C LYS A 61 -9.83 12.45 1.13
N THR A 62 -8.75 11.69 1.35
CA THR A 62 -8.33 11.19 2.66
C THR A 62 -6.95 11.73 3.05
N LEU A 63 -6.78 11.97 4.36
CA LEU A 63 -5.52 12.48 4.94
C LEU A 63 -4.34 11.52 4.77
N GLY A 64 -4.58 10.27 4.34
CA GLY A 64 -3.56 9.22 4.34
C GLY A 64 -3.37 8.58 5.70
N GLY A 65 -2.48 7.59 5.77
CA GLY A 65 -2.18 6.89 7.03
C GLY A 65 -3.28 5.98 7.57
N GLN A 66 -4.46 5.97 6.94
CA GLN A 66 -5.59 5.09 7.26
C GLN A 66 -5.41 3.65 6.74
N GLY A 67 -4.21 3.32 6.25
CA GLY A 67 -3.87 1.93 5.94
C GLY A 67 -3.93 1.08 7.21
N THR A 68 -4.39 -0.16 7.06
CA THR A 68 -4.59 -1.10 8.16
C THR A 68 -3.36 -1.17 9.07
N LYS A 69 -3.52 -0.76 10.34
CA LYS A 69 -2.55 -0.95 11.41
C LYS A 69 -2.52 -2.43 11.80
N GLY A 70 -1.83 -3.20 10.97
CA GLY A 70 -1.46 -4.59 11.19
C GLY A 70 -0.14 -4.80 10.48
N ALA A 71 0.86 -3.98 10.84
CA ALA A 71 2.19 -4.15 10.31
C ALA A 71 2.71 -5.47 10.86
N ILE A 72 2.85 -6.45 9.98
CA ILE A 72 3.62 -7.67 10.24
C ILE A 72 4.95 -7.19 10.85
N PRO A 73 5.27 -7.53 12.11
CA PRO A 73 6.41 -6.91 12.81
C PRO A 73 7.75 -7.23 12.11
N PHE A 74 7.78 -8.28 11.31
CA PHE A 74 8.90 -8.73 10.50
C PHE A 74 8.71 -8.43 9.00
N ASN A 75 7.97 -7.37 8.65
CA ASN A 75 7.65 -7.02 7.25
C ASN A 75 8.88 -7.02 6.34
N ASN A 76 9.98 -6.40 6.79
CA ASN A 76 11.20 -6.30 6.01
C ASN A 76 11.86 -7.67 5.76
N LYS A 77 11.82 -8.57 6.75
CA LYS A 77 12.35 -9.94 6.62
C LYS A 77 11.52 -10.76 5.64
N LEU A 78 10.20 -10.70 5.76
CA LEU A 78 9.29 -11.35 4.83
C LEU A 78 9.44 -10.79 3.41
N LEU A 79 9.62 -9.48 3.26
CA LEU A 79 9.86 -8.85 1.97
C LEU A 79 11.21 -9.28 1.35
N GLY A 80 12.25 -9.46 2.16
CA GLY A 80 13.53 -10.04 1.74
C GLY A 80 13.32 -11.44 1.16
N PHE A 81 12.70 -12.33 1.95
CA PHE A 81 12.34 -13.67 1.50
C PHE A 81 11.53 -13.67 0.20
N MET A 82 10.52 -12.80 0.07
CA MET A 82 9.72 -12.69 -1.15
C MET A 82 10.55 -12.30 -2.38
N LYS A 83 11.57 -11.44 -2.21
CA LYS A 83 12.49 -11.06 -3.29
C LYS A 83 13.44 -12.20 -3.64
N ASP A 84 13.90 -12.96 -2.65
CA ASP A 84 14.85 -14.06 -2.86
C ASP A 84 14.19 -15.23 -3.61
N VAL A 85 12.98 -15.63 -3.22
CA VAL A 85 12.16 -16.63 -3.95
C VAL A 85 12.01 -16.22 -5.41
N ARG A 86 11.77 -14.93 -5.66
CA ARG A 86 11.57 -14.41 -7.01
C ARG A 86 12.87 -14.30 -7.80
N ARG A 87 14.01 -14.09 -7.14
CA ARG A 87 15.35 -14.06 -7.75
C ARG A 87 15.76 -15.46 -8.23
N GLN A 88 15.32 -16.49 -7.52
CA GLN A 88 15.49 -17.89 -7.91
C GLN A 88 14.46 -18.34 -8.98
N GLU A 89 13.82 -17.39 -9.68
CA GLU A 89 12.82 -17.62 -10.73
C GLU A 89 11.58 -18.41 -10.31
N HIS A 90 11.36 -18.61 -9.02
CA HIS A 90 10.17 -19.29 -8.51
C HIS A 90 8.95 -18.37 -8.45
N ILE A 91 7.78 -18.96 -8.73
CA ILE A 91 6.50 -18.27 -8.55
C ILE A 91 6.25 -18.08 -7.05
N LEU A 92 6.34 -16.83 -6.60
CA LEU A 92 5.96 -16.47 -5.24
C LEU A 92 4.45 -16.65 -5.04
N THR A 93 4.07 -17.60 -4.19
CA THR A 93 2.67 -17.81 -3.77
C THR A 93 2.47 -17.42 -2.31
N SER A 94 1.20 -17.23 -1.91
CA SER A 94 0.89 -17.00 -0.50
C SER A 94 1.28 -18.17 0.40
N VAL A 95 1.34 -19.40 -0.13
CA VAL A 95 1.80 -20.58 0.62
C VAL A 95 3.27 -20.44 1.02
N HIS A 96 4.15 -19.96 0.14
CA HIS A 96 5.55 -19.70 0.48
C HIS A 96 5.68 -18.69 1.62
N MET A 97 4.90 -17.61 1.58
CA MET A 97 4.87 -16.60 2.65
C MET A 97 4.38 -17.18 3.97
N ILE A 98 3.33 -18.01 3.93
CA ILE A 98 2.78 -18.70 5.11
C ILE A 98 3.81 -19.69 5.68
N MET A 99 4.53 -20.41 4.82
CA MET A 99 5.57 -21.35 5.24
C MET A 99 6.70 -20.61 5.96
N PHE A 100 7.19 -19.51 5.40
CA PHE A 100 8.16 -18.63 6.07
C PHE A 100 7.66 -18.18 7.45
N MET A 101 6.39 -17.76 7.56
CA MET A 101 5.82 -17.35 8.85
C MET A 101 5.73 -18.53 9.83
N LYS A 102 5.37 -19.72 9.37
CA LYS A 102 5.33 -20.94 10.20
C LYS A 102 6.72 -21.29 10.73
N THR A 103 7.75 -21.23 9.89
CA THR A 103 9.12 -21.61 10.26
C THR A 103 9.79 -20.57 11.15
N CYS A 104 9.68 -19.29 10.80
CA CYS A 104 10.46 -18.23 11.47
C CYS A 104 9.67 -17.44 12.52
N HIS A 105 8.34 -17.48 12.47
CA HIS A 105 7.46 -16.60 13.25
C HIS A 105 6.22 -17.32 13.80
N ALA A 106 6.34 -18.60 14.16
CA ALA A 106 5.23 -19.44 14.64
C ALA A 106 4.41 -18.80 15.78
N LYS A 107 5.09 -18.24 16.79
CA LYS A 107 4.43 -17.57 17.94
C LYS A 107 3.55 -16.40 17.50
N TRP A 108 4.05 -15.58 16.58
CA TRP A 108 3.28 -14.46 16.04
C TRP A 108 2.11 -14.96 15.19
N LEU A 109 2.34 -16.00 14.38
CA LEU A 109 1.30 -16.60 13.55
C LEU A 109 0.13 -17.14 14.39
N ALA A 110 0.43 -17.87 15.48
CA ALA A 110 -0.57 -18.39 16.40
C ALA A 110 -1.39 -17.27 17.06
N GLY A 111 -0.71 -16.22 17.54
CA GLY A 111 -1.38 -15.03 18.09
C GLY A 111 -2.22 -14.30 17.05
N TYR A 112 -1.75 -14.22 15.79
CA TYR A 112 -2.49 -13.59 14.70
C TYR A 112 -3.76 -14.35 14.34
N THR A 113 -3.73 -15.69 14.32
CA THR A 113 -4.91 -16.49 13.97
C THR A 113 -5.89 -16.65 15.13
N SER A 114 -5.45 -16.43 16.37
CA SER A 114 -6.31 -16.50 17.56
C SER A 114 -7.48 -15.51 17.49
N GLY A 115 -8.68 -15.97 17.86
CA GLY A 115 -9.90 -15.15 17.91
C GLY A 115 -10.49 -14.76 16.55
N LYS A 116 -9.92 -15.22 15.43
CA LYS A 116 -10.48 -14.99 14.09
C LYS A 116 -11.46 -16.09 13.71
N ARG A 117 -12.57 -15.69 13.08
CA ARG A 117 -13.59 -16.61 12.55
C ARG A 117 -13.01 -17.65 11.58
N ASP A 118 -12.08 -17.21 10.73
CA ASP A 118 -11.34 -18.08 9.81
C ASP A 118 -9.88 -17.59 9.74
N GLY A 119 -9.03 -18.19 10.58
CA GLY A 119 -7.62 -17.82 10.70
C GLY A 119 -6.84 -18.01 9.40
N TYR A 120 -7.15 -19.08 8.65
CA TYR A 120 -6.47 -19.39 7.40
C TYR A 120 -6.84 -18.41 6.28
N LYS A 121 -8.13 -18.13 6.03
CA LYS A 121 -8.53 -17.13 5.03
C LYS A 121 -8.02 -15.74 5.37
N SER A 122 -8.02 -15.38 6.65
CA SER A 122 -7.46 -14.10 7.11
C SER A 122 -5.97 -14.00 6.82
N LEU A 123 -5.23 -15.09 7.02
CA LEU A 123 -3.80 -15.18 6.73
C LEU A 123 -3.51 -15.12 5.22
N LEU A 124 -4.31 -15.81 4.41
CA LEU A 124 -4.22 -15.75 2.96
C LEU A 124 -4.42 -14.31 2.46
N LYS A 125 -5.45 -13.63 2.98
CA LYS A 125 -5.75 -12.24 2.65
C LYS A 125 -4.61 -11.29 3.04
N LEU A 126 -4.03 -11.49 4.23
CA LEU A 126 -2.85 -10.74 4.68
C LEU A 126 -1.69 -10.85 3.69
N CYS A 127 -1.37 -12.07 3.25
CA CYS A 127 -0.28 -12.34 2.31
C CYS A 127 -0.54 -11.68 0.95
N GLN A 128 -1.75 -11.83 0.42
CA GLN A 128 -2.17 -11.19 -0.84
C GLN A 128 -2.13 -9.66 -0.76
N ASP A 129 -2.59 -9.09 0.35
CA ASP A 129 -2.54 -7.64 0.58
C ASP A 129 -1.12 -7.12 0.69
N LEU A 130 -0.21 -7.91 1.26
CA LEU A 130 1.20 -7.56 1.33
C LEU A 130 1.85 -7.61 -0.06
N ALA A 131 1.65 -8.70 -0.81
CA ALA A 131 2.14 -8.86 -2.17
C ALA A 131 1.70 -7.70 -3.07
N ARG A 132 0.41 -7.35 -3.04
CA ARG A 132 -0.13 -6.21 -3.80
C ARG A 132 0.48 -4.87 -3.38
N ARG A 133 0.62 -4.63 -2.08
CA ARG A 133 1.24 -3.40 -1.54
C ARG A 133 2.67 -3.22 -2.04
N HIS A 134 3.40 -4.32 -2.19
CA HIS A 134 4.78 -4.32 -2.68
C HIS A 134 4.91 -4.63 -4.19
N ARG A 135 3.80 -4.57 -4.95
CA ARG A 135 3.75 -4.75 -6.41
C ARG A 135 4.27 -6.10 -6.90
N PHE A 136 4.16 -7.14 -6.08
CA PHE A 136 4.34 -8.51 -6.54
C PHE A 136 3.09 -8.91 -7.33
N SER A 137 3.22 -8.92 -8.66
CA SER A 137 2.27 -9.58 -9.55
C SER A 137 2.82 -10.95 -9.97
N GLN A 138 1.93 -11.88 -10.29
CA GLN A 138 2.32 -13.03 -11.09
C GLN A 138 2.73 -12.49 -12.48
N ARG A 139 3.94 -12.83 -12.92
CA ARG A 139 4.36 -12.62 -14.32
C ARG A 139 4.34 -13.99 -14.97
N VAL A 140 3.59 -14.11 -16.06
CA VAL A 140 3.64 -15.30 -16.91
C VAL A 140 4.91 -15.15 -17.75
N PRO A 141 5.84 -16.13 -17.73
CA PRO A 141 6.93 -16.14 -18.70
C PRO A 141 6.33 -16.11 -20.11
N CYS A 142 6.61 -15.06 -20.87
CA CYS A 142 6.33 -15.06 -22.30
C CYS A 142 7.54 -15.67 -23.01
N PHE A 143 7.29 -16.32 -24.16
CA PHE A 143 8.31 -17.00 -24.97
C PHE A 143 9.52 -16.12 -25.30
N THR A 144 9.34 -14.79 -25.30
CA THR A 144 10.40 -13.80 -25.56
C THR A 144 11.29 -13.50 -24.36
N ASN A 145 11.01 -14.03 -23.16
CA ASN A 145 11.82 -13.77 -21.97
C ASN A 145 12.89 -14.86 -21.81
N SER A 146 14.17 -14.46 -21.87
CA SER A 146 15.30 -15.31 -21.47
C SER A 146 15.41 -15.41 -19.94
N SER A 147 15.96 -16.51 -19.45
CA SER A 147 16.27 -16.69 -18.03
C SER A 147 17.37 -15.73 -17.58
N ALA A 148 17.44 -15.45 -16.28
CA ALA A 148 18.48 -14.62 -15.69
C ALA A 148 19.88 -15.18 -15.94
N VAL A 149 20.01 -16.52 -15.96
CA VAL A 149 21.29 -17.20 -16.25
C VAL A 149 21.73 -16.93 -17.69
N GLU A 150 20.83 -17.10 -18.66
CA GLU A 150 21.11 -16.81 -20.07
C GLU A 150 21.48 -15.35 -20.29
N MET A 151 20.77 -14.42 -19.64
CA MET A 151 21.07 -12.99 -19.75
C MET A 151 22.43 -12.63 -19.15
N VAL A 152 22.85 -13.28 -18.06
CA VAL A 152 24.18 -13.09 -17.47
C VAL A 152 25.27 -13.67 -18.38
N LEU A 153 25.06 -14.85 -18.94
CA LEU A 153 25.98 -15.46 -19.89
C LEU A 153 26.16 -14.57 -21.13
N LEU A 154 25.06 -14.14 -21.76
CA LEU A 154 25.08 -13.24 -22.91
C LEU A 154 25.79 -11.92 -22.60
N ARG A 155 25.52 -11.33 -21.43
CA ARG A 155 26.21 -10.11 -20.97
C ARG A 155 27.71 -10.32 -20.86
N ASN A 156 28.14 -11.43 -20.25
CA ASN A 156 29.56 -11.72 -20.05
C ASN A 156 30.26 -12.02 -21.38
N GLU A 157 29.61 -12.75 -22.29
CA GLU A 157 30.12 -13.03 -23.63
C GLU A 157 30.29 -11.75 -24.45
N PHE A 158 29.29 -10.87 -24.43
CA PHE A 158 29.38 -9.56 -25.07
C PHE A 158 30.51 -8.71 -24.47
N ALA A 159 30.64 -8.69 -23.13
CA ALA A 159 31.72 -7.96 -22.45
C ALA A 159 33.10 -8.49 -22.86
N ALA A 160 33.26 -9.82 -23.00
CA ALA A 160 34.50 -10.43 -23.44
C ALA A 160 34.84 -10.06 -24.89
N GLN A 161 33.86 -10.05 -25.80
CA GLN A 161 34.06 -9.62 -27.19
C GLN A 161 34.49 -8.16 -27.29
N VAL A 162 33.83 -7.27 -26.54
CA VAL A 162 34.14 -5.84 -26.52
C VAL A 162 35.54 -5.61 -25.95
N LEU A 163 35.88 -6.21 -24.81
CA LEU A 163 37.20 -6.06 -24.19
C LEU A 163 38.32 -6.66 -25.06
N GLY A 164 38.06 -7.79 -25.73
CA GLY A 164 39.00 -8.42 -26.66
C GLY A 164 39.31 -7.54 -27.89
N HIS A 165 38.40 -6.65 -28.27
CA HIS A 165 38.62 -5.68 -29.34
C HIS A 165 39.61 -4.55 -28.98
N TYR A 166 39.83 -4.28 -27.68
CA TYR A 166 40.75 -3.25 -27.20
C TYR A 166 42.16 -3.76 -26.85
N HIS A 167 42.41 -5.07 -26.94
CA HIS A 167 43.68 -5.72 -26.56
C HIS A 167 44.41 -6.37 -27.76
N LYS A 168 44.09 -5.95 -28.98
CA LYS A 168 44.87 -6.21 -30.21
C LYS A 168 45.42 -4.89 -30.74
#